data_AF-A0A954GZ98-F1
#
_entry.id   AF-A0A954GZ98-F1
#
_cell.length_a   1.000
_cell.length_b   1.000
_cell.length_c   1.000
_cell.angle_alpha   90.00
_cell.angle_beta   90.00
_cell.angle_gamma   90.00
#
_symmetry.space_group_name_H-M   'P 1'
#
loop_
_entity.id
_entity.type
_entity.pdbx_description
1 polymer ?
#
loop_
_entity_poly.entity_id
_entity_poly.type
_entity_poly.pdbx_seq_one_letter_code
_entity_poly.pdbx_strand_id
1 'polypeptide(L)'
;MLGPNRDGIAVGETLAERWSQNGPESLWQQEVGSGFAGVAVAGDRVILFDREGPSEVVRCLDSESGKQLWKSESPCRYQGGVSGDKGPRCVPLIAGHQVFTFGVEGRLQCLAVDDGKTIWQRDTTKDFRPLEGYFGVGSTPVLYKNLLIVNVGGRADETAIVAFDASSGKTAWTSFTDHASYSSPIVADIGGAPTAVVVTRLNVTGLNPETGKILFTFPFGARGPTVNGATPVVLGNHIFLSASYNIGSLLLRFDGQSATEVRRDEELLATQYATAVKAPRIPGVPDRIVFAIDGRQDSGRGSASLKCIDVIAGKVLWEEPGLDYGTVIRSSNDLIILTCTGELIRAEASPGKYSEKSRHTVLNATDSGYRLPALSGGRLYIRDDSVLKCLQVGK
;
A
#
# COMPACT_ATOMS: atom_id res chain seq x y z
N MET A 1 1.02 -4.53 -2.49
CA MET A 1 0.34 -3.90 -1.33
C MET A 1 -1.17 -3.96 -1.54
N LEU A 2 -1.99 -4.04 -0.48
CA LEU A 2 -3.48 -3.95 -0.52
C LEU A 2 -4.22 -5.05 -1.31
N GLY A 3 -3.65 -6.25 -1.39
CA GLY A 3 -4.27 -7.39 -2.07
C GLY A 3 -4.20 -7.31 -3.61
N PRO A 4 -4.76 -8.31 -4.32
CA PRO A 4 -4.66 -8.42 -5.78
C PRO A 4 -5.27 -7.23 -6.53
N ASN A 5 -6.35 -6.66 -6.01
CA ASN A 5 -7.09 -5.55 -6.62
C ASN A 5 -6.61 -4.16 -6.15
N ARG A 6 -5.62 -4.10 -5.24
CA ARG A 6 -5.06 -2.85 -4.68
C ARG A 6 -6.09 -1.97 -3.93
N ASP A 7 -7.14 -2.57 -3.38
CA ASP A 7 -8.26 -1.85 -2.75
C ASP A 7 -8.44 -2.15 -1.26
N GLY A 8 -7.53 -2.94 -0.67
CA GLY A 8 -7.55 -3.30 0.75
C GLY A 8 -8.71 -4.22 1.13
N ILE A 9 -9.35 -4.86 0.13
CA ILE A 9 -10.45 -5.79 0.33
C ILE A 9 -9.93 -7.23 0.21
N ALA A 10 -10.11 -7.98 1.28
CA ALA A 10 -9.79 -9.39 1.36
C ALA A 10 -10.95 -10.21 0.77
N VAL A 11 -10.90 -10.46 -0.54
CA VAL A 11 -11.95 -11.15 -1.30
C VAL A 11 -11.97 -12.65 -0.95
N GLY A 12 -13.15 -13.17 -0.63
CA GLY A 12 -13.34 -14.59 -0.29
C GLY A 12 -12.93 -14.97 1.13
N GLU A 13 -12.33 -14.04 1.87
CA GLU A 13 -11.92 -14.23 3.27
C GLU A 13 -13.10 -14.00 4.22
N THR A 14 -13.24 -14.84 5.23
CA THR A 14 -14.23 -14.66 6.30
C THR A 14 -13.55 -14.79 7.66
N LEU A 15 -13.74 -13.79 8.53
CA LEU A 15 -13.19 -13.83 9.88
C LEU A 15 -13.95 -14.81 10.76
N ALA A 16 -13.27 -15.35 11.76
CA ALA A 16 -13.88 -16.18 12.79
C ALA A 16 -14.98 -15.37 13.49
N GLU A 17 -16.06 -16.03 13.92
CA GLU A 17 -17.16 -15.32 14.58
C GLU A 17 -16.67 -14.52 15.78
N ARG A 18 -15.76 -15.10 16.57
CA ARG A 18 -15.09 -14.46 17.71
C ARG A 18 -13.63 -14.90 17.79
N TRP A 19 -12.77 -14.03 18.28
CA TRP A 19 -11.42 -14.39 18.73
C TRP A 19 -11.44 -14.71 20.23
N SER A 20 -10.37 -15.31 20.75
CA SER A 20 -10.26 -15.60 22.18
C SER A 20 -10.14 -14.29 22.99
N GLN A 21 -10.29 -14.37 24.32
CA GLN A 21 -10.06 -13.20 25.19
C GLN A 21 -8.63 -12.63 25.06
N ASN A 22 -7.66 -13.48 24.70
CA ASN A 22 -6.27 -13.10 24.48
C ASN A 22 -5.98 -12.70 23.02
N GLY A 23 -7.00 -12.65 22.17
CA GLY A 23 -6.88 -12.36 20.74
C GLY A 23 -6.84 -13.61 19.86
N PRO A 24 -6.58 -13.43 18.55
CA PRO A 24 -6.40 -14.55 17.63
C PRO A 24 -5.16 -15.39 17.99
N GLU A 25 -5.21 -16.69 17.69
CA GLU A 25 -4.12 -17.61 17.95
C GLU A 25 -2.89 -17.26 17.11
N SER A 26 -1.71 -17.26 17.72
CA SER A 26 -0.43 -17.14 16.99
C SER A 26 0.01 -18.51 16.49
N LEU A 27 -0.07 -18.74 15.18
CA LEU A 27 0.31 -20.01 14.56
C LEU A 27 1.83 -20.19 14.55
N TRP A 28 2.55 -19.14 14.20
CA TRP A 28 4.00 -19.11 14.20
C TRP A 28 4.53 -17.68 14.27
N GLN A 29 5.80 -17.57 14.62
CA GLN A 29 6.56 -16.33 14.65
C GLN A 29 7.97 -16.58 14.09
N GLN A 30 8.49 -15.59 13.36
CA GLN A 30 9.82 -15.62 12.77
C GLN A 30 10.56 -14.32 13.11
N GLU A 31 11.80 -14.42 13.56
CA GLU A 31 12.71 -13.27 13.65
C GLU A 31 13.12 -12.82 12.26
N VAL A 32 13.05 -11.52 12.01
CA VAL A 32 13.26 -10.88 10.70
C VAL A 32 14.06 -9.59 10.85
N GLY A 33 14.59 -9.09 9.73
CA GLY A 33 15.29 -7.81 9.71
C GLY A 33 14.36 -6.61 9.81
N SER A 34 14.92 -5.43 10.00
CA SER A 34 14.18 -4.15 10.03
C SER A 34 13.49 -3.83 8.69
N GLY A 35 12.50 -2.95 8.70
CA GLY A 35 11.84 -2.45 7.50
C GLY A 35 10.32 -2.41 7.62
N PHE A 36 9.70 -1.70 6.68
CA PHE A 36 8.28 -1.35 6.75
C PHE A 36 7.42 -2.08 5.73
N ALA A 37 8.05 -2.80 4.80
CA ALA A 37 7.35 -3.61 3.84
C ALA A 37 6.57 -4.72 4.53
N GLY A 38 5.24 -4.74 4.31
CA GLY A 38 4.41 -5.89 4.59
C GLY A 38 4.80 -7.11 3.74
N VAL A 39 4.05 -8.20 3.89
CA VAL A 39 4.27 -9.42 3.10
C VAL A 39 3.37 -9.49 1.87
N ALA A 40 3.80 -10.28 0.89
CA ALA A 40 2.92 -10.80 -0.17
C ALA A 40 2.70 -12.30 0.06
N VAL A 41 1.47 -12.77 -0.11
CA VAL A 41 1.09 -14.16 0.14
C VAL A 41 0.46 -14.73 -1.13
N ALA A 42 0.91 -15.91 -1.55
CA ALA A 42 0.32 -16.64 -2.67
C ALA A 42 0.46 -18.14 -2.43
N GLY A 43 -0.67 -18.84 -2.31
CA GLY A 43 -0.68 -20.26 -1.98
C GLY A 43 0.01 -20.53 -0.65
N ASP A 44 1.01 -21.40 -0.68
CA ASP A 44 1.83 -21.80 0.46
C ASP A 44 3.03 -20.88 0.73
N ARG A 45 3.21 -19.81 -0.04
CA ARG A 45 4.37 -18.92 0.06
C ARG A 45 4.04 -17.55 0.64
N VAL A 46 4.86 -17.13 1.60
CA VAL A 46 4.88 -15.78 2.17
C VAL A 46 6.21 -15.12 1.79
N ILE A 47 6.15 -14.06 0.98
CA ILE A 47 7.33 -13.29 0.58
C ILE A 47 7.45 -12.05 1.45
N LEU A 48 8.58 -11.92 2.15
CA LEU A 48 8.96 -10.77 2.94
C LEU A 48 10.13 -10.03 2.29
N PHE A 49 10.13 -8.71 2.40
CA PHE A 49 11.26 -7.86 2.05
C PHE A 49 11.69 -7.05 3.27
N ASP A 50 12.90 -7.28 3.75
CA ASP A 50 13.42 -6.68 4.98
C ASP A 50 14.90 -6.30 4.82
N ARG A 51 15.51 -5.88 5.93
CA ARG A 51 16.88 -5.37 5.98
C ARG A 51 17.66 -6.01 7.13
N GLU A 52 18.73 -6.75 6.79
CA GLU A 52 19.69 -7.32 7.74
C GLU A 52 21.08 -6.70 7.50
N GLY A 53 21.56 -5.92 8.48
CA GLY A 53 22.86 -5.26 8.39
C GLY A 53 23.00 -4.42 7.10
N PRO A 54 24.01 -4.71 6.24
CA PRO A 54 24.22 -4.01 4.97
C PRO A 54 23.41 -4.60 3.80
N SER A 55 22.51 -5.57 4.01
CA SER A 55 21.75 -6.26 2.95
C SER A 55 20.25 -6.02 3.02
N GLU A 56 19.63 -5.66 1.89
CA GLU A 56 18.19 -5.84 1.67
C GLU A 56 17.97 -7.32 1.35
N VAL A 57 17.00 -7.95 2.00
CA VAL A 57 16.80 -9.40 1.90
C VAL A 57 15.35 -9.70 1.51
N VAL A 58 15.19 -10.50 0.46
CA VAL A 58 13.92 -11.09 0.07
C VAL A 58 13.89 -12.52 0.59
N ARG A 59 12.89 -12.87 1.39
CA ARG A 59 12.73 -14.22 1.97
C ARG A 59 11.43 -14.82 1.49
N CYS A 60 11.44 -16.12 1.22
CA CYS A 60 10.22 -16.91 1.12
C CYS A 60 10.10 -17.79 2.34
N LEU A 61 8.96 -17.70 3.00
CA LEU A 61 8.57 -18.54 4.11
C LEU A 61 7.42 -19.45 3.68
N ASP A 62 7.36 -20.63 4.27
CA ASP A 62 6.20 -21.50 4.22
C ASP A 62 5.05 -20.89 5.04
N SER A 63 3.86 -20.79 4.45
CA SER A 63 2.71 -20.12 5.06
C SER A 63 2.17 -20.82 6.30
N GLU A 64 2.35 -22.14 6.42
CA GLU A 64 1.79 -22.93 7.51
C GLU A 64 2.72 -22.98 8.72
N SER A 65 4.03 -23.10 8.50
CA SER A 65 5.03 -23.28 9.54
C SER A 65 5.89 -22.04 9.81
N GLY A 66 5.89 -21.06 8.91
CA GLY A 66 6.79 -19.89 8.96
C GLY A 66 8.24 -20.21 8.62
N LYS A 67 8.57 -21.46 8.28
CA LYS A 67 9.94 -21.88 7.98
C LYS A 67 10.45 -21.20 6.71
N GLN A 68 11.65 -20.64 6.77
CA GLN A 68 12.31 -20.09 5.59
C GLN A 68 12.61 -21.20 4.57
N LEU A 69 12.07 -21.03 3.35
CA LEU A 69 12.32 -21.88 2.19
C LEU A 69 13.56 -21.42 1.43
N TRP A 70 13.69 -20.11 1.21
CA TRP A 70 14.87 -19.50 0.60
C TRP A 70 15.03 -18.03 1.03
N LYS A 71 16.24 -17.49 0.83
CA LYS A 71 16.52 -16.05 0.94
C LYS A 71 17.42 -15.59 -0.20
N SER A 72 17.22 -14.35 -0.64
CA SER A 72 18.04 -13.65 -1.63
C SER A 72 18.47 -12.31 -1.04
N GLU A 73 19.76 -12.01 -1.08
CA GLU A 73 20.34 -10.84 -0.44
C GLU A 73 20.92 -9.90 -1.50
N SER A 74 20.77 -8.60 -1.30
CA SER A 74 21.37 -7.60 -2.17
C SER A 74 21.96 -6.45 -1.34
N PRO A 75 23.20 -6.00 -1.64
CA PRO A 75 23.83 -4.94 -0.88
C PRO A 75 23.01 -3.65 -0.96
N CYS A 76 22.79 -2.99 0.16
CA CYS A 76 22.25 -1.64 0.17
C CYS A 76 23.04 -0.77 1.15
N ARG A 77 23.20 0.51 0.83
CA ARG A 77 23.98 1.47 1.62
C ARG A 77 23.15 2.65 2.10
N TYR A 78 21.85 2.61 1.84
CA TYR A 78 20.92 3.65 2.21
C TYR A 78 20.99 3.98 3.69
N GLN A 79 21.00 5.27 3.98
CA GLN A 79 20.83 5.83 5.31
C GLN A 79 19.76 6.92 5.20
N GLY A 80 18.76 6.87 6.08
CA GLY A 80 17.70 7.86 6.07
C GLY A 80 18.22 9.27 6.35
N GLY A 81 17.85 10.22 5.50
CA GLY A 81 18.27 11.62 5.62
C GLY A 81 17.43 12.43 6.61
N VAL A 82 16.18 12.01 6.86
CA VAL A 82 15.23 12.71 7.76
C VAL A 82 15.03 11.95 9.07
N SER A 83 15.07 10.62 9.04
CA SER A 83 14.93 9.74 10.20
C SER A 83 15.91 8.57 10.10
N GLY A 84 16.12 7.83 11.19
CA GLY A 84 16.96 6.61 11.21
C GLY A 84 16.38 5.42 10.44
N ASP A 85 15.28 5.62 9.70
CA ASP A 85 14.62 4.61 8.86
C ASP A 85 15.55 4.13 7.73
N LYS A 86 15.66 2.81 7.59
CA LYS A 86 16.56 2.14 6.63
C LYS A 86 15.84 1.48 5.46
N GLY A 87 14.50 1.45 5.46
CA GLY A 87 13.72 0.61 4.56
C GLY A 87 13.99 -0.89 4.75
N PRO A 88 13.55 -1.73 3.79
CA PRO A 88 12.75 -1.39 2.62
C PRO A 88 11.30 -1.02 2.99
N ARG A 89 10.58 -0.44 2.02
CA ARG A 89 9.20 0.09 2.19
C ARG A 89 8.19 -0.54 1.25
N CYS A 90 8.62 -0.89 0.04
CA CYS A 90 7.76 -1.51 -0.96
C CYS A 90 7.40 -2.95 -0.58
N VAL A 91 6.12 -3.29 -0.62
CA VAL A 91 5.66 -4.67 -0.44
C VAL A 91 6.03 -5.48 -1.69
N PRO A 92 6.55 -6.71 -1.57
CA PRO A 92 6.78 -7.59 -2.72
C PRO A 92 5.52 -7.77 -3.58
N LEU A 93 5.72 -8.08 -4.86
CA LEU A 93 4.66 -8.50 -5.77
C LEU A 93 4.95 -9.91 -6.26
N ILE A 94 3.99 -10.82 -6.11
CA ILE A 94 4.06 -12.17 -6.64
C ILE A 94 3.18 -12.24 -7.89
N ALA A 95 3.73 -12.68 -9.01
CA ALA A 95 2.97 -12.92 -10.23
C ALA A 95 3.48 -14.20 -10.92
N GLY A 96 2.66 -15.25 -10.91
CA GLY A 96 3.07 -16.56 -11.41
C GLY A 96 4.35 -17.04 -10.74
N HIS A 97 5.38 -17.28 -11.54
CA HIS A 97 6.69 -17.77 -11.07
C HIS A 97 7.68 -16.65 -10.72
N GLN A 98 7.23 -15.40 -10.65
CA GLN A 98 8.09 -14.22 -10.46
C GLN A 98 7.74 -13.47 -9.17
N VAL A 99 8.77 -12.97 -8.50
CA VAL A 99 8.68 -12.05 -7.36
C VAL A 99 9.37 -10.75 -7.73
N PHE A 100 8.65 -9.63 -7.64
CA PHE A 100 9.20 -8.30 -7.88
C PHE A 100 9.37 -7.53 -6.57
N THR A 101 10.52 -6.88 -6.41
CA THR A 101 10.80 -5.97 -5.30
C THR A 101 11.40 -4.67 -5.81
N PHE A 102 11.14 -3.58 -5.09
CA PHE A 102 11.72 -2.27 -5.38
C PHE A 102 12.35 -1.70 -4.11
N GLY A 103 13.66 -1.85 -4.03
CA GLY A 103 14.48 -1.51 -2.87
C GLY A 103 14.59 0.00 -2.64
N VAL A 104 14.95 0.37 -1.42
CA VAL A 104 14.99 1.76 -0.96
C VAL A 104 15.93 2.66 -1.79
N GLU A 105 16.97 2.08 -2.39
CA GLU A 105 17.94 2.77 -3.27
C GLU A 105 17.52 2.81 -4.75
N GLY A 106 16.32 2.33 -5.08
CA GLY A 106 15.87 2.23 -6.47
C GLY A 106 16.37 0.96 -7.18
N ARG A 107 16.72 -0.10 -6.43
CA ARG A 107 16.98 -1.41 -7.05
C ARG A 107 15.66 -2.12 -7.35
N LEU A 108 15.31 -2.24 -8.62
CA LEU A 108 14.15 -3.02 -9.08
C LEU A 108 14.63 -4.43 -9.45
N GLN A 109 14.07 -5.46 -8.81
CA GLN A 109 14.50 -6.84 -9.02
C GLN A 109 13.33 -7.73 -9.39
N CYS A 110 13.61 -8.75 -10.20
CA CYS A 110 12.75 -9.89 -10.43
C CYS A 110 13.50 -11.16 -10.00
N LEU A 111 12.89 -11.93 -9.11
CA LEU A 111 13.40 -13.19 -8.61
C LEU A 111 12.47 -14.33 -9.03
N ALA A 112 13.02 -15.54 -9.19
CA ALA A 112 12.22 -16.75 -9.32
C ALA A 112 11.54 -17.06 -7.97
N VAL A 113 10.24 -17.35 -8.00
CA VAL A 113 9.46 -17.62 -6.77
C VAL A 113 9.90 -18.91 -6.06
N ASP A 114 10.47 -19.86 -6.80
CA ASP A 114 10.76 -21.20 -6.29
C ASP A 114 12.05 -21.26 -5.47
N ASP A 115 13.08 -20.51 -5.87
CA ASP A 115 14.41 -20.57 -5.26
C ASP A 115 15.06 -19.20 -4.98
N GLY A 116 14.36 -18.09 -5.30
CA GLY A 116 14.84 -16.74 -5.06
C GLY A 116 15.95 -16.27 -5.99
N LYS A 117 16.33 -17.05 -7.02
CA LYS A 117 17.37 -16.65 -7.97
C LYS A 117 16.95 -15.41 -8.76
N THR A 118 17.87 -14.49 -8.95
CA THR A 118 17.64 -13.30 -9.78
C THR A 118 17.44 -13.69 -11.24
N ILE A 119 16.29 -13.30 -11.79
CA ILE A 119 15.98 -13.39 -13.22
C ILE A 119 16.55 -12.15 -13.92
N TRP A 120 16.26 -10.97 -13.39
CA TRP A 120 16.83 -9.71 -13.85
C TRP A 120 16.84 -8.68 -12.72
N GLN A 121 17.66 -7.63 -12.87
CA GLN A 121 17.69 -6.48 -11.97
C GLN A 121 17.95 -5.19 -12.74
N ARG A 122 17.44 -4.07 -12.23
CA ARG A 122 17.66 -2.70 -12.72
C ARG A 122 18.05 -1.79 -11.57
N ASP A 123 18.95 -0.85 -11.86
CA ASP A 123 19.32 0.24 -10.97
C ASP A 123 18.63 1.50 -11.49
N THR A 124 17.42 1.79 -11.00
CA THR A 124 16.62 2.89 -11.53
C THR A 124 17.26 4.25 -11.23
N THR A 125 18.10 4.30 -10.20
CA THR A 125 18.87 5.50 -9.85
C THR A 125 19.91 5.81 -10.92
N LYS A 126 20.62 4.80 -11.45
CA LYS A 126 21.52 4.98 -12.59
C LYS A 126 20.77 5.22 -13.90
N ASP A 127 19.70 4.49 -14.13
CA ASP A 127 19.01 4.49 -15.42
C ASP A 127 18.21 5.77 -15.66
N PHE A 128 17.60 6.34 -14.60
CA PHE A 128 16.64 7.45 -14.71
C PHE A 128 16.97 8.64 -13.81
N ARG A 129 17.99 8.54 -12.96
CA ARG A 129 18.53 9.65 -12.15
C ARG A 129 17.47 10.46 -11.36
N PRO A 130 16.48 9.83 -10.69
CA PRO A 130 15.51 10.55 -9.85
C PRO A 130 16.19 11.48 -8.84
N LEU A 131 15.48 12.52 -8.38
CA LEU A 131 15.87 13.15 -7.12
C LEU A 131 15.66 12.17 -5.98
N GLU A 132 16.62 12.13 -5.07
CA GLU A 132 16.50 11.35 -3.85
C GLU A 132 15.32 11.87 -3.03
N GLY A 133 14.40 10.98 -2.69
CA GLY A 133 13.28 11.30 -1.79
C GLY A 133 13.75 11.38 -0.35
N TYR A 134 13.01 12.11 0.49
CA TYR A 134 13.27 12.24 1.93
C TYR A 134 13.46 10.91 2.66
N PHE A 135 12.81 9.85 2.18
CA PHE A 135 12.80 8.50 2.74
C PHE A 135 13.16 7.45 1.67
N GLY A 136 13.95 7.81 0.64
CA GLY A 136 14.28 6.91 -0.46
C GLY A 136 13.03 6.46 -1.24
N VAL A 137 13.05 5.24 -1.77
CA VAL A 137 11.92 4.66 -2.53
C VAL A 137 10.88 3.99 -1.63
N GLY A 138 9.60 4.19 -1.93
CA GLY A 138 8.48 3.55 -1.22
C GLY A 138 7.19 3.30 -2.03
N SER A 139 7.19 3.56 -3.33
CA SER A 139 6.02 3.28 -4.20
C SER A 139 6.08 1.85 -4.73
N THR A 140 5.19 0.97 -4.24
CA THR A 140 5.18 -0.45 -4.63
C THR A 140 4.70 -0.61 -6.08
N PRO A 141 5.52 -1.16 -7.01
CA PRO A 141 5.14 -1.35 -8.41
C PRO A 141 3.81 -2.08 -8.61
N VAL A 142 3.16 -1.88 -9.75
CA VAL A 142 1.95 -2.63 -10.16
C VAL A 142 2.20 -3.37 -11.47
N LEU A 143 1.72 -4.60 -11.57
CA LEU A 143 1.79 -5.38 -12.80
C LEU A 143 0.46 -5.29 -13.53
N TYR A 144 0.52 -4.96 -14.82
CA TYR A 144 -0.61 -5.05 -15.74
C TYR A 144 -0.17 -5.85 -16.96
N LYS A 145 -0.77 -7.03 -17.18
CA LYS A 145 -0.29 -8.00 -18.18
C LYS A 145 1.21 -8.28 -17.95
N ASN A 146 2.07 -8.04 -18.94
CA ASN A 146 3.52 -8.17 -18.83
C ASN A 146 4.25 -6.84 -18.53
N LEU A 147 3.53 -5.80 -18.13
CA LEU A 147 4.08 -4.46 -17.89
C LEU A 147 4.11 -4.15 -16.39
N LEU A 148 5.32 -4.08 -15.84
CA LEU A 148 5.56 -3.65 -14.48
C LEU A 148 5.70 -2.12 -14.45
N ILE A 149 4.66 -1.44 -13.99
CA ILE A 149 4.58 0.03 -13.94
C ILE A 149 5.12 0.52 -12.60
N VAL A 150 6.09 1.43 -12.67
CA VAL A 150 6.87 1.94 -11.54
C VAL A 150 6.87 3.47 -11.54
N ASN A 151 6.60 4.05 -10.37
CA ASN A 151 6.86 5.46 -10.12
C ASN A 151 8.32 5.63 -9.70
N VAL A 152 9.19 5.84 -10.68
CA VAL A 152 10.64 6.00 -10.47
C VAL A 152 10.96 7.41 -9.96
N GLY A 153 10.19 8.40 -10.42
CA GLY A 153 10.50 9.82 -10.30
C GLY A 153 11.52 10.28 -11.34
N GLY A 154 11.34 11.50 -11.82
CA GLY A 154 12.26 12.17 -12.75
C GLY A 154 12.87 13.42 -12.13
N ARG A 155 13.97 13.90 -12.72
CA ARG A 155 14.47 15.27 -12.54
C ARG A 155 14.05 16.13 -13.72
N ALA A 156 13.78 17.42 -13.50
CA ALA A 156 13.61 18.42 -14.56
C ALA A 156 12.66 18.01 -15.71
N ASP A 157 13.21 17.54 -16.85
CA ASP A 157 12.57 17.08 -18.09
C ASP A 157 12.63 15.54 -18.28
N GLU A 158 13.09 14.80 -17.28
CA GLU A 158 13.21 13.34 -17.27
C GLU A 158 11.92 12.64 -16.82
N THR A 159 11.82 11.34 -17.12
CA THR A 159 10.56 10.61 -16.96
C THR A 159 10.31 10.12 -15.55
N ALA A 160 9.11 10.34 -15.03
CA ALA A 160 8.71 9.95 -13.68
C ALA A 160 8.15 8.53 -13.60
N ILE A 161 7.43 8.10 -14.64
CA ILE A 161 6.69 6.85 -14.67
C ILE A 161 7.27 5.97 -15.75
N VAL A 162 7.64 4.75 -15.39
CA VAL A 162 8.31 3.80 -16.29
C VAL A 162 7.59 2.47 -16.23
N ALA A 163 7.26 1.91 -17.40
CA ALA A 163 6.89 0.50 -17.50
C ALA A 163 8.08 -0.33 -17.96
N PHE A 164 8.29 -1.44 -17.27
CA PHE A 164 9.27 -2.45 -17.62
C PHE A 164 8.56 -3.70 -18.12
N ASP A 165 9.10 -4.36 -19.13
CA ASP A 165 8.73 -5.72 -19.47
C ASP A 165 9.05 -6.64 -18.28
N ALA A 166 8.03 -7.27 -17.71
CA ALA A 166 8.14 -8.02 -16.46
C ALA A 166 9.03 -9.27 -16.60
N SER A 167 9.17 -9.82 -17.81
CA SER A 167 9.99 -11.00 -18.07
C SER A 167 11.48 -10.67 -18.20
N SER A 168 11.84 -9.51 -18.77
CA SER A 168 13.22 -9.16 -19.11
C SER A 168 13.79 -7.94 -18.38
N GLY A 169 12.96 -7.14 -17.73
CA GLY A 169 13.35 -5.88 -17.09
C GLY A 169 13.70 -4.76 -18.07
N LYS A 170 13.46 -4.94 -19.38
CA LYS A 170 13.67 -3.90 -20.39
C LYS A 170 12.60 -2.81 -20.26
N THR A 171 12.98 -1.57 -20.52
CA THR A 171 12.03 -0.46 -20.52
C THR A 171 11.09 -0.61 -21.73
N ALA A 172 9.79 -0.67 -21.47
CA ALA A 172 8.75 -0.78 -22.50
C ALA A 172 8.26 0.61 -22.93
N TRP A 173 7.99 1.48 -21.96
CA TRP A 173 7.67 2.89 -22.20
C TRP A 173 8.03 3.73 -20.97
N THR A 174 8.17 5.04 -21.21
CA THR A 174 8.34 6.06 -20.17
C THR A 174 7.31 7.17 -20.38
N SER A 175 6.88 7.83 -19.31
CA SER A 175 5.87 8.89 -19.39
C SER A 175 5.94 9.83 -18.20
N PHE A 176 5.44 11.05 -18.43
CA PHE A 176 5.28 12.13 -17.45
C PHE A 176 6.58 12.59 -16.78
N THR A 177 6.56 13.76 -16.15
CA THR A 177 7.74 14.35 -15.53
C THR A 177 7.35 15.02 -14.22
N ASP A 178 7.84 14.46 -13.12
CA ASP A 178 7.64 14.91 -11.74
C ASP A 178 8.54 14.06 -10.83
N HIS A 179 8.75 14.47 -9.58
CA HIS A 179 9.45 13.63 -8.61
C HIS A 179 8.58 12.46 -8.15
N ALA A 180 9.22 11.43 -7.59
CA ALA A 180 8.51 10.29 -7.04
C ALA A 180 7.65 10.70 -5.83
N SER A 181 6.58 9.94 -5.62
CA SER A 181 5.85 9.92 -4.35
C SER A 181 6.03 8.56 -3.66
N TYR A 182 5.35 8.37 -2.53
CA TYR A 182 5.34 7.09 -1.82
C TYR A 182 4.05 6.29 -2.09
N SER A 183 3.12 6.87 -2.85
CA SER A 183 1.85 6.26 -3.19
C SER A 183 2.07 5.20 -4.26
N SER A 184 1.51 4.01 -4.04
CA SER A 184 1.64 2.91 -5.00
C SER A 184 0.69 3.11 -6.17
N PRO A 185 1.12 2.89 -7.43
CA PRO A 185 0.22 2.92 -8.57
C PRO A 185 -0.85 1.82 -8.50
N ILE A 186 -1.98 2.08 -9.14
CA ILE A 186 -3.04 1.10 -9.40
C ILE A 186 -3.31 1.00 -10.89
N VAL A 187 -3.89 -0.12 -11.31
CA VAL A 187 -4.53 -0.24 -12.62
C VAL A 187 -5.93 -0.78 -12.40
N ALA A 188 -6.93 -0.08 -12.93
CA ALA A 188 -8.34 -0.45 -12.80
C ALA A 188 -9.11 -0.06 -14.06
N ASP A 189 -10.26 -0.68 -14.27
CA ASP A 189 -11.21 -0.24 -15.30
C ASP A 189 -11.96 0.99 -14.80
N ILE A 190 -11.76 2.13 -15.49
CA ILE A 190 -12.36 3.43 -15.14
C ILE A 190 -12.92 4.03 -16.42
N GLY A 191 -14.21 4.37 -16.45
CA GLY A 191 -14.83 4.88 -17.68
C GLY A 191 -14.86 3.85 -18.82
N GLY A 192 -14.84 2.56 -18.49
CA GLY A 192 -14.89 1.47 -19.48
C GLY A 192 -13.55 1.10 -20.13
N ALA A 193 -12.42 1.62 -19.63
CA ALA A 193 -11.09 1.25 -20.14
C ALA A 193 -10.06 1.06 -19.00
N PRO A 194 -9.07 0.16 -19.18
CA PRO A 194 -7.95 0.01 -18.26
C PRO A 194 -7.18 1.33 -18.13
N THR A 195 -7.05 1.82 -16.91
CA THR A 195 -6.36 3.07 -16.60
C THR A 195 -5.37 2.83 -15.46
N ALA A 196 -4.10 3.15 -15.70
CA ALA A 196 -3.11 3.26 -14.63
C ALA A 196 -3.26 4.63 -13.95
N VAL A 197 -3.41 4.65 -12.63
CA VAL A 197 -3.43 5.90 -11.85
C VAL A 197 -2.17 5.95 -11.00
N VAL A 198 -1.37 7.00 -11.19
CA VAL A 198 -0.09 7.18 -10.52
C VAL A 198 -0.06 8.54 -9.86
N VAL A 199 0.11 8.56 -8.54
CA VAL A 199 0.38 9.78 -7.79
C VAL A 199 1.88 10.00 -7.80
N THR A 200 2.32 11.11 -8.38
CA THR A 200 3.69 11.61 -8.29
C THR A 200 3.77 12.67 -7.19
N ARG A 201 4.87 13.40 -7.13
CA ARG A 201 5.14 14.32 -6.04
C ARG A 201 4.11 15.45 -5.92
N LEU A 202 3.77 16.08 -7.04
CA LEU A 202 2.86 17.24 -7.08
C LEU A 202 1.62 16.98 -7.92
N ASN A 203 1.46 15.79 -8.48
CA ASN A 203 0.38 15.47 -9.41
C ASN A 203 -0.19 14.07 -9.16
N VAL A 204 -1.40 13.87 -9.67
CA VAL A 204 -1.94 12.56 -10.01
C VAL A 204 -2.13 12.51 -11.52
N THR A 205 -1.69 11.41 -12.13
CA THR A 205 -1.77 11.21 -13.58
C THR A 205 -2.46 9.88 -13.88
N GLY A 206 -3.45 9.92 -14.76
CA GLY A 206 -4.06 8.75 -15.37
C GLY A 206 -3.41 8.45 -16.70
N LEU A 207 -3.05 7.20 -16.96
CA LEU A 207 -2.38 6.76 -18.19
C LEU A 207 -3.06 5.53 -18.76
N ASN A 208 -2.98 5.38 -20.10
CA ASN A 208 -3.16 4.08 -20.71
C ASN A 208 -1.99 3.17 -20.25
N PRO A 209 -2.27 2.02 -19.61
CA PRO A 209 -1.22 1.18 -19.03
C PRO A 209 -0.35 0.47 -20.08
N GLU A 210 -0.84 0.31 -21.30
CA GLU A 210 -0.12 -0.37 -22.38
C GLU A 210 0.87 0.54 -23.07
N THR A 211 0.50 1.81 -23.27
CA THR A 211 1.27 2.74 -24.10
C THR A 211 1.94 3.86 -23.30
N GLY A 212 1.59 4.04 -22.02
CA GLY A 212 2.03 5.18 -21.22
C GLY A 212 1.42 6.52 -21.65
N LYS A 213 0.41 6.51 -22.55
CA LYS A 213 -0.24 7.74 -23.00
C LYS A 213 -0.99 8.37 -21.85
N ILE A 214 -0.69 9.63 -21.55
CA ILE A 214 -1.41 10.41 -20.54
C ILE A 214 -2.86 10.61 -20.99
N LEU A 215 -3.80 10.28 -20.10
CA LEU A 215 -5.24 10.48 -20.26
C LEU A 215 -5.71 11.73 -19.53
N PHE A 216 -5.15 11.98 -18.34
CA PHE A 216 -5.41 13.19 -17.56
C PHE A 216 -4.30 13.43 -16.53
N THR A 217 -4.18 14.67 -16.06
CA THR A 217 -3.29 15.05 -14.95
C THR A 217 -3.98 16.12 -14.12
N PHE A 218 -3.92 16.00 -12.79
CA PHE A 218 -4.40 17.01 -11.84
C PHE A 218 -3.34 17.30 -10.76
N PRO A 219 -3.26 18.54 -10.25
CA PRO A 219 -2.44 18.84 -9.09
C PRO A 219 -2.88 18.07 -7.85
N PHE A 220 -1.95 17.37 -7.22
CA PHE A 220 -2.15 16.65 -5.97
C PHE A 220 -0.81 16.43 -5.26
N GLY A 221 -0.59 17.17 -4.17
CA GLY A 221 0.68 17.16 -3.45
C GLY A 221 1.09 18.55 -2.98
N ALA A 222 2.16 18.61 -2.20
CA ALA A 222 2.75 19.84 -1.69
C ALA A 222 4.29 19.78 -1.77
N ARG A 223 4.96 20.94 -1.66
CA ARG A 223 6.43 21.00 -1.52
C ARG A 223 6.85 20.84 -0.05
N GLY A 224 8.12 20.47 0.19
CA GLY A 224 8.67 20.26 1.54
C GLY A 224 8.67 18.79 1.97
N PRO A 225 9.00 18.43 3.23
CA PRO A 225 9.06 17.04 3.70
C PRO A 225 7.67 16.42 3.92
N THR A 226 6.83 16.40 2.87
CA THR A 226 5.49 15.81 2.86
C THR A 226 5.52 14.41 2.27
N VAL A 227 4.52 13.60 2.60
CA VAL A 227 4.35 12.22 2.14
C VAL A 227 2.98 12.08 1.52
N ASN A 228 2.94 11.76 0.22
CA ASN A 228 1.74 11.24 -0.45
C ASN A 228 1.88 9.72 -0.45
N GLY A 229 1.36 9.04 0.56
CA GLY A 229 1.55 7.60 0.75
C GLY A 229 0.32 6.74 0.46
N ALA A 230 -0.89 7.30 0.61
CA ALA A 230 -2.11 6.55 0.36
C ALA A 230 -2.26 6.22 -1.14
N THR A 231 -2.67 4.99 -1.43
CA THR A 231 -2.90 4.51 -2.80
C THR A 231 -4.24 5.03 -3.31
N PRO A 232 -4.39 5.38 -4.61
CA PRO A 232 -5.67 5.81 -5.16
C PRO A 232 -6.77 4.76 -4.98
N VAL A 233 -8.00 5.20 -4.70
CA VAL A 233 -9.17 4.33 -4.51
C VAL A 233 -10.19 4.56 -5.62
N VAL A 234 -10.61 3.49 -6.31
CA VAL A 234 -11.56 3.56 -7.43
C VAL A 234 -12.97 3.17 -6.99
N LEU A 235 -13.92 4.08 -7.20
CA LEU A 235 -15.33 4.01 -6.83
C LEU A 235 -16.20 4.21 -8.08
N GLY A 236 -16.40 3.13 -8.84
CA GLY A 236 -16.98 3.20 -10.18
C GLY A 236 -16.09 4.05 -11.11
N ASN A 237 -16.64 5.15 -11.65
CA ASN A 237 -15.90 6.11 -12.47
C ASN A 237 -15.20 7.21 -11.67
N HIS A 238 -15.19 7.12 -10.34
CA HIS A 238 -14.51 8.08 -9.48
C HIS A 238 -13.17 7.56 -8.99
N ILE A 239 -12.22 8.48 -8.83
CA ILE A 239 -10.90 8.24 -8.26
C ILE A 239 -10.78 9.13 -7.03
N PHE A 240 -10.66 8.50 -5.87
CA PHE A 240 -10.50 9.18 -4.59
C PHE A 240 -9.05 9.09 -4.12
N LEU A 241 -8.51 10.23 -3.72
CA LEU A 241 -7.13 10.40 -3.28
C LEU A 241 -7.14 11.13 -1.93
N SER A 242 -6.17 10.83 -1.08
CA SER A 242 -5.97 11.53 0.17
C SER A 242 -4.50 11.60 0.56
N ALA A 243 -4.12 12.69 1.20
CA ALA A 243 -2.78 12.92 1.75
C ALA A 243 -2.89 13.89 2.94
N SER A 244 -2.04 13.74 3.95
CA SER A 244 -1.90 14.72 5.03
C SER A 244 -1.18 16.00 4.54
N TYR A 245 -0.61 16.80 5.46
CA TYR A 245 0.24 17.95 5.14
C TYR A 245 -0.49 19.08 4.40
N ASN A 246 -1.73 19.36 4.79
CA ASN A 246 -2.61 20.38 4.19
C ASN A 246 -2.90 20.12 2.70
N ILE A 247 -2.89 18.85 2.28
CA ILE A 247 -3.33 18.43 0.94
C ILE A 247 -4.78 17.97 0.98
N GLY A 248 -5.12 17.16 1.99
CA GLY A 248 -6.44 16.57 2.20
C GLY A 248 -6.82 15.60 1.10
N SER A 249 -8.04 15.74 0.60
CA SER A 249 -8.65 14.81 -0.34
C SER A 249 -8.98 15.42 -1.69
N LEU A 250 -8.93 14.58 -2.73
CA LEU A 250 -9.31 14.91 -4.10
C LEU A 250 -10.18 13.80 -4.67
N LEU A 251 -11.37 14.16 -5.15
CA LEU A 251 -12.26 13.28 -5.89
C LEU A 251 -12.29 13.71 -7.36
N LEU A 252 -11.85 12.82 -8.23
CA LEU A 252 -11.96 12.97 -9.68
C LEU A 252 -13.05 12.06 -10.22
N ARG A 253 -13.64 12.43 -11.36
CA ARG A 253 -14.46 11.54 -12.20
C ARG A 253 -13.79 11.41 -13.56
N PHE A 254 -13.67 10.19 -14.07
CA PHE A 254 -13.15 9.92 -15.42
C PHE A 254 -14.13 9.02 -16.18
N ASP A 255 -14.57 9.47 -17.35
CA ASP A 255 -15.55 8.76 -18.19
C ASP A 255 -14.93 7.97 -19.35
N GLY A 256 -13.60 7.85 -19.38
CA GLY A 256 -12.85 7.21 -20.47
C GLY A 256 -12.34 8.19 -21.52
N GLN A 257 -12.87 9.42 -21.56
CA GLN A 257 -12.46 10.46 -22.51
C GLN A 257 -11.98 11.72 -21.80
N SER A 258 -12.70 12.15 -20.77
CA SER A 258 -12.45 13.37 -20.02
C SER A 258 -12.47 13.10 -18.52
N ALA A 259 -11.57 13.78 -17.81
CA ALA A 259 -11.52 13.75 -16.36
C ALA A 259 -11.92 15.12 -15.81
N THR A 260 -12.67 15.13 -14.72
CA THR A 260 -13.11 16.35 -14.02
C THR A 260 -12.83 16.25 -12.54
N GLU A 261 -12.35 17.34 -11.94
CA GLU A 261 -12.32 17.49 -10.49
C GLU A 261 -13.75 17.67 -9.97
N VAL A 262 -14.23 16.70 -9.18
CA VAL A 262 -15.56 16.75 -8.56
C VAL A 262 -15.50 17.50 -7.24
N ARG A 263 -14.44 17.26 -6.45
CA ARG A 263 -14.24 17.89 -5.14
C ARG A 263 -12.77 17.88 -4.75
N ARG A 264 -12.36 18.95 -4.07
CA ARG A 264 -11.15 19.02 -3.27
C ARG A 264 -11.51 19.54 -1.88
N ASP A 265 -11.01 18.87 -0.85
CA ASP A 265 -11.40 19.14 0.52
C ASP A 265 -10.27 18.79 1.48
N GLU A 266 -9.73 19.80 2.16
CA GLU A 266 -8.60 19.68 3.09
C GLU A 266 -8.99 19.00 4.41
N GLU A 267 -10.27 19.03 4.79
CA GLU A 267 -10.76 18.61 6.11
C GLU A 267 -11.50 17.26 6.07
N LEU A 268 -12.02 16.85 4.91
CA LEU A 268 -12.78 15.61 4.76
C LEU A 268 -11.96 14.37 5.16
N LEU A 269 -10.71 14.29 4.69
CA LEU A 269 -9.76 13.23 5.02
C LEU A 269 -8.31 13.69 4.76
N ALA A 270 -7.46 13.62 5.78
CA ALA A 270 -6.05 14.01 5.68
C ALA A 270 -5.11 12.91 6.21
N THR A 271 -4.93 11.84 5.43
CA THR A 271 -4.18 10.65 5.86
C THR A 271 -2.77 10.55 5.28
N GLN A 272 -1.79 10.13 6.07
CA GLN A 272 -0.38 10.10 5.67
C GLN A 272 -0.08 8.98 4.65
N TYR A 273 -0.47 7.74 4.95
CA TYR A 273 -0.23 6.56 4.11
C TYR A 273 -1.33 5.49 4.17
N ALA A 274 -2.25 5.56 5.15
CA ALA A 274 -3.34 4.60 5.27
C ALA A 274 -4.32 4.76 4.11
N THR A 275 -4.42 3.74 3.26
CA THR A 275 -5.35 3.76 2.13
C THR A 275 -6.77 3.47 2.61
N ALA A 276 -7.74 4.26 2.15
CA ALA A 276 -9.15 4.04 2.46
C ALA A 276 -9.66 2.75 1.79
N VAL A 277 -10.59 2.05 2.44
CA VAL A 277 -11.20 0.82 1.91
C VAL A 277 -12.68 1.06 1.63
N LYS A 278 -13.19 0.53 0.51
CA LYS A 278 -14.60 0.70 0.15
C LYS A 278 -15.51 -0.03 1.13
N ALA A 279 -16.66 0.55 1.44
CA ALA A 279 -17.70 -0.11 2.20
C ALA A 279 -18.32 -1.29 1.43
N PRO A 280 -19.01 -2.23 2.11
CA PRO A 280 -19.82 -3.24 1.44
C PRO A 280 -20.82 -2.62 0.46
N ARG A 281 -21.06 -3.30 -0.66
CA ARG A 281 -21.98 -2.81 -1.70
C ARG A 281 -23.40 -2.70 -1.15
N ILE A 282 -24.00 -1.53 -1.27
CA ILE A 282 -25.40 -1.29 -0.93
C ILE A 282 -26.22 -1.35 -2.23
N PRO A 283 -27.19 -2.28 -2.37
CA PRO A 283 -28.01 -2.37 -3.58
C PRO A 283 -28.71 -1.05 -3.91
N GLY A 284 -28.63 -0.63 -5.17
CA GLY A 284 -29.23 0.62 -5.65
C GLY A 284 -28.47 1.90 -5.29
N VAL A 285 -27.39 1.82 -4.51
CA VAL A 285 -26.54 2.97 -4.18
C VAL A 285 -25.23 2.85 -4.96
N PRO A 286 -24.79 3.91 -5.67
CA PRO A 286 -23.47 3.93 -6.30
C PRO A 286 -22.34 3.72 -5.28
N ASP A 287 -21.25 3.11 -5.71
CA ASP A 287 -20.02 3.03 -4.91
C ASP A 287 -19.56 4.45 -4.54
N ARG A 288 -19.69 4.81 -3.26
CA ARG A 288 -19.38 6.16 -2.76
C ARG A 288 -18.92 6.24 -1.31
N ILE A 289 -18.96 5.13 -0.59
CA ILE A 289 -18.67 5.09 0.85
C ILE A 289 -17.35 4.37 1.08
N VAL A 290 -16.48 4.98 1.89
CA VAL A 290 -15.19 4.42 2.30
C VAL A 290 -15.01 4.48 3.82
N PHE A 291 -14.17 3.59 4.34
CA PHE A 291 -13.62 3.67 5.70
C PHE A 291 -12.15 4.05 5.61
N ALA A 292 -11.70 5.01 6.41
CA ALA A 292 -10.34 5.54 6.32
C ALA A 292 -9.81 5.95 7.70
N ILE A 293 -8.51 5.77 7.91
CA ILE A 293 -7.81 6.38 9.04
C ILE A 293 -7.46 7.81 8.67
N ASP A 294 -7.89 8.77 9.47
CA ASP A 294 -7.49 10.17 9.38
C ASP A 294 -6.36 10.47 10.38
N GLY A 295 -5.45 11.38 10.00
CA GLY A 295 -4.33 11.82 10.82
C GLY A 295 -2.97 11.38 10.28
N ARG A 296 -1.99 11.39 11.19
CA ARG A 296 -0.60 11.05 10.91
C ARG A 296 -0.02 10.20 12.03
N GLN A 297 0.91 9.34 11.67
CA GLN A 297 1.60 8.47 12.61
C GLN A 297 2.56 9.21 13.53
N ASP A 298 3.11 10.34 13.08
CA ASP A 298 4.03 11.17 13.88
C ASP A 298 3.30 12.21 14.75
N SER A 299 1.97 12.18 14.80
CA SER A 299 1.15 13.03 15.67
C SER A 299 0.93 12.48 17.09
N GLY A 300 1.48 11.30 17.39
CA GLY A 300 1.42 10.69 18.71
C GLY A 300 0.23 9.74 18.91
N ARG A 301 0.20 9.08 20.07
CA ARG A 301 -0.83 8.09 20.38
C ARG A 301 -2.21 8.72 20.57
N GLY A 302 -3.25 8.07 20.09
CA GLY A 302 -4.65 8.51 20.15
C GLY A 302 -4.96 9.74 19.29
N SER A 303 -4.04 10.14 18.41
CA SER A 303 -4.20 11.35 17.57
C SER A 303 -4.96 11.11 16.27
N ALA A 304 -5.22 9.85 15.92
CA ALA A 304 -5.90 9.47 14.70
C ALA A 304 -7.39 9.14 14.96
N SER A 305 -8.17 9.11 13.89
CA SER A 305 -9.56 8.67 13.93
C SER A 305 -9.86 7.69 12.80
N LEU A 306 -10.84 6.82 13.01
CA LEU A 306 -11.46 6.05 11.92
C LEU A 306 -12.70 6.81 11.46
N LYS A 307 -12.75 7.16 10.17
CA LYS A 307 -13.90 7.83 9.55
C LYS A 307 -14.61 6.90 8.59
N CYS A 308 -15.94 6.98 8.57
CA CYS A 308 -16.75 6.55 7.44
C CYS A 308 -17.18 7.76 6.64
N ILE A 309 -16.86 7.77 5.35
CA ILE A 309 -16.97 8.95 4.51
C ILE A 309 -17.77 8.60 3.27
N ASP A 310 -18.74 9.45 2.98
CA ASP A 310 -19.39 9.53 1.69
C ASP A 310 -18.64 10.52 0.80
N VAL A 311 -17.78 10.00 -0.08
CA VAL A 311 -16.84 10.85 -0.82
C VAL A 311 -17.53 11.69 -1.89
N ILE A 312 -18.65 11.21 -2.44
CA ILE A 312 -19.43 11.94 -3.44
C ILE A 312 -20.20 13.08 -2.76
N ALA A 313 -20.88 12.78 -1.64
CA ALA A 313 -21.57 13.82 -0.88
C ALA A 313 -20.60 14.79 -0.20
N GLY A 314 -19.34 14.38 0.02
CA GLY A 314 -18.36 15.15 0.79
C GLY A 314 -18.73 15.21 2.27
N LYS A 315 -19.19 14.09 2.84
CA LYS A 315 -19.71 14.05 4.21
C LYS A 315 -19.10 12.90 5.02
N VAL A 316 -18.64 13.22 6.22
CA VAL A 316 -18.35 12.22 7.26
C VAL A 316 -19.68 11.69 7.80
N LEU A 317 -19.94 10.40 7.61
CA LEU A 317 -21.14 9.73 8.10
C LEU A 317 -21.03 9.43 9.60
N TRP A 318 -19.85 8.99 10.04
CA TRP A 318 -19.46 8.86 11.43
C TRP A 318 -17.93 8.92 11.55
N GLU A 319 -17.46 9.23 12.76
CA GLU A 319 -16.05 9.28 13.14
C GLU A 319 -15.88 8.65 14.52
N GLU A 320 -14.89 7.77 14.64
CA GLU A 320 -14.43 7.23 15.92
C GLU A 320 -13.04 7.84 16.23
N PRO A 321 -12.94 8.79 17.16
CA PRO A 321 -11.68 9.43 17.53
C PRO A 321 -10.87 8.59 18.53
N GLY A 322 -9.62 8.97 18.77
CA GLY A 322 -8.80 8.38 19.83
C GLY A 322 -8.13 7.06 19.43
N LEU A 323 -8.09 6.73 18.14
CA LEU A 323 -7.30 5.60 17.64
C LEU A 323 -5.84 6.02 17.51
N ASP A 324 -4.95 5.05 17.66
CA ASP A 324 -3.58 5.17 17.14
C ASP A 324 -3.63 5.07 15.61
N TYR A 325 -2.76 5.82 14.93
CA TYR A 325 -2.67 5.76 13.46
C TYR A 325 -2.40 4.32 13.01
N GLY A 326 -2.95 3.91 11.87
CA GLY A 326 -2.93 2.50 11.47
C GLY A 326 -3.39 2.26 10.05
N THR A 327 -3.57 0.99 9.69
CA THR A 327 -4.08 0.58 8.38
C THR A 327 -5.34 -0.25 8.51
N VAL A 328 -6.15 -0.30 7.45
CA VAL A 328 -7.45 -0.98 7.43
C VAL A 328 -7.48 -2.00 6.31
N ILE A 329 -7.97 -3.20 6.61
CA ILE A 329 -8.39 -4.21 5.64
C ILE A 329 -9.89 -4.44 5.83
N ARG A 330 -10.65 -4.57 4.75
CA ARG A 330 -12.03 -5.05 4.80
C ARG A 330 -12.10 -6.52 4.42
N SER A 331 -12.68 -7.35 5.28
CA SER A 331 -13.03 -8.74 4.98
C SER A 331 -14.54 -8.90 5.13
N SER A 332 -15.25 -9.10 4.02
CA SER A 332 -16.71 -9.16 4.00
C SER A 332 -17.36 -7.96 4.72
N ASN A 333 -18.01 -8.20 5.87
CA ASN A 333 -18.71 -7.19 6.69
C ASN A 333 -17.89 -6.75 7.91
N ASP A 334 -16.61 -7.07 7.96
CA ASP A 334 -15.69 -6.72 9.05
C ASP A 334 -14.56 -5.82 8.54
N LEU A 335 -14.13 -4.90 9.40
CA LEU A 335 -12.88 -4.17 9.30
C LEU A 335 -11.87 -4.82 10.24
N ILE A 336 -10.66 -5.01 9.73
CA ILE A 336 -9.46 -5.29 10.52
C ILE A 336 -8.62 -4.03 10.50
N ILE A 337 -8.34 -3.48 11.67
CA ILE A 337 -7.53 -2.28 11.83
C ILE A 337 -6.28 -2.69 12.62
N LEU A 338 -5.10 -2.44 12.04
CA LEU A 338 -3.83 -2.65 12.72
C LEU A 338 -3.19 -1.29 12.98
N THR A 339 -3.05 -0.93 14.25
CA THR A 339 -2.43 0.33 14.63
C THR A 339 -0.90 0.24 14.57
N CYS A 340 -0.25 1.40 14.43
CA CYS A 340 1.18 1.62 14.55
C CYS A 340 1.72 1.34 15.96
N THR A 341 0.88 0.96 16.91
CA THR A 341 1.27 0.57 18.26
C THR A 341 1.04 -0.91 18.53
N GLY A 342 0.56 -1.65 17.53
CA GLY A 342 0.39 -3.10 17.59
C GLY A 342 -0.96 -3.55 18.12
N GLU A 343 -1.96 -2.67 18.20
CA GLU A 343 -3.33 -3.07 18.47
C GLU A 343 -3.99 -3.60 17.20
N LEU A 344 -4.59 -4.78 17.30
CA LEU A 344 -5.47 -5.37 16.31
C LEU A 344 -6.92 -5.18 16.76
N ILE A 345 -7.64 -4.35 16.01
CA ILE A 345 -9.05 -4.04 16.27
C ILE A 345 -9.90 -4.67 15.17
N ARG A 346 -11.00 -5.30 15.58
CA ARG A 346 -12.06 -5.76 14.68
C ARG A 346 -13.29 -4.89 14.90
N ALA A 347 -13.87 -4.38 13.82
CA ALA A 347 -15.10 -3.62 13.86
C ALA A 347 -16.04 -4.04 12.73
N GLU A 348 -17.33 -3.74 12.84
CA GLU A 348 -18.27 -3.92 11.74
C GLU A 348 -17.99 -2.90 10.61
N ALA A 349 -18.01 -3.35 9.35
CA ALA A 349 -17.90 -2.51 8.17
C ALA A 349 -19.24 -1.84 7.83
N SER A 350 -19.82 -1.11 8.79
CA SER A 350 -21.15 -0.51 8.68
C SER A 350 -21.10 0.99 8.41
N PRO A 351 -21.77 1.50 7.35
CA PRO A 351 -21.94 2.94 7.14
C PRO A 351 -22.83 3.63 8.18
N GLY A 352 -23.60 2.88 8.98
CA GLY A 352 -24.56 3.45 9.92
C GLY A 352 -23.94 3.97 11.22
N LYS A 353 -22.91 3.30 11.73
CA LYS A 353 -22.16 3.65 12.94
C LYS A 353 -20.88 2.83 13.05
N TYR A 354 -19.95 3.30 13.86
CA TYR A 354 -18.85 2.45 14.36
C TYR A 354 -19.40 1.40 15.34
N SER A 355 -18.88 0.18 15.27
CA SER A 355 -19.21 -0.90 16.20
C SER A 355 -18.01 -1.82 16.35
N GLU A 356 -17.19 -1.55 17.38
CA GLU A 356 -16.05 -2.39 17.76
C GLU A 356 -16.54 -3.75 18.26
N LYS A 357 -15.91 -4.82 17.77
CA LYS A 357 -16.18 -6.20 18.19
C LYS A 357 -15.12 -6.71 19.16
N SER A 358 -13.86 -6.34 18.96
CA SER A 358 -12.73 -6.77 19.79
C SER A 358 -11.48 -5.94 19.52
N ARG A 359 -10.59 -5.87 20.51
CA ARG A 359 -9.30 -5.17 20.46
C ARG A 359 -8.27 -5.94 21.27
N HIS A 360 -7.10 -6.17 20.68
CA HIS A 360 -6.02 -6.92 21.31
C HIS A 360 -4.65 -6.37 20.90
N THR A 361 -3.71 -6.29 21.85
CA THR A 361 -2.31 -6.00 21.53
C THR A 361 -1.64 -7.26 20.99
N VAL A 362 -1.26 -7.26 19.72
CA VAL A 362 -0.67 -8.41 19.01
C VAL A 362 0.81 -8.22 18.69
N LEU A 363 1.30 -6.98 18.73
CA LEU A 363 2.71 -6.61 18.60
C LEU A 363 3.09 -5.64 19.72
N ASN A 364 4.28 -5.83 20.30
CA ASN A 364 4.82 -4.92 21.32
C ASN A 364 5.68 -3.85 20.63
N ALA A 365 5.02 -3.04 19.81
CA ALA A 365 5.67 -1.99 19.04
C ALA A 365 6.22 -0.89 19.96
N THR A 366 7.55 -0.78 20.02
CA THR A 366 8.23 0.33 20.73
C THR A 366 8.43 1.54 19.84
N ASP A 367 8.42 1.35 18.52
CA ASP A 367 8.41 2.41 17.52
C ASP A 367 6.99 2.72 17.04
N SER A 368 6.84 3.89 16.42
CA SER A 368 5.61 4.30 15.76
C SER A 368 5.53 3.81 14.31
N GLY A 369 6.34 2.84 13.85
CA GLY A 369 6.45 2.47 12.43
C GLY A 369 5.11 2.14 11.76
N TYR A 370 4.97 2.44 10.47
CA TYR A 370 3.76 2.04 9.75
C TYR A 370 3.74 0.54 9.48
N ARG A 371 2.55 -0.07 9.55
CA ARG A 371 2.36 -1.52 9.49
C ARG A 371 1.40 -1.88 8.37
N LEU A 372 1.83 -2.79 7.51
CA LEU A 372 1.07 -3.25 6.34
C LEU A 372 0.73 -4.74 6.53
N PRO A 373 -0.41 -5.06 7.17
CA PRO A 373 -0.83 -6.45 7.32
C PRO A 373 -1.22 -7.06 5.98
N ALA A 374 -1.14 -8.39 5.90
CA ALA A 374 -1.72 -9.16 4.80
C ALA A 374 -2.68 -10.21 5.36
N LEU A 375 -3.83 -10.38 4.72
CA LEU A 375 -4.81 -11.41 5.07
C LEU A 375 -4.95 -12.38 3.90
N SER A 376 -4.78 -13.68 4.15
CA SER A 376 -4.95 -14.74 3.16
C SER A 376 -5.22 -16.08 3.84
N GLY A 377 -6.24 -16.81 3.39
CA GLY A 377 -6.62 -18.12 3.90
C GLY A 377 -6.94 -18.13 5.40
N GLY A 378 -7.63 -17.10 5.89
CA GLY A 378 -7.94 -16.94 7.31
C GLY A 378 -6.74 -16.58 8.20
N ARG A 379 -5.55 -16.36 7.60
CA ARG A 379 -4.31 -16.03 8.31
C ARG A 379 -3.95 -14.57 8.10
N LEU A 380 -3.71 -13.86 9.21
CA LEU A 380 -3.24 -12.48 9.22
C LEU A 380 -1.74 -12.45 9.51
N TYR A 381 -0.98 -11.93 8.56
CA TYR A 381 0.45 -11.74 8.65
C TYR A 381 0.73 -10.30 9.07
N ILE A 382 1.40 -10.14 10.20
CA ILE A 382 1.72 -8.83 10.78
C ILE A 382 3.17 -8.80 11.22
N ARG A 383 3.79 -7.62 11.18
CA ARG A 383 5.18 -7.49 11.57
C ARG A 383 5.49 -6.18 12.28
N ASP A 384 6.62 -6.19 12.98
CA ASP A 384 7.37 -5.01 13.39
C ASP A 384 8.80 -5.06 12.79
N ASP A 385 9.71 -4.28 13.37
CA ASP A 385 11.11 -4.17 12.93
C ASP A 385 11.98 -5.42 13.22
N SER A 386 11.46 -6.38 13.98
CA SER A 386 12.22 -7.55 14.43
C SER A 386 11.50 -8.88 14.25
N VAL A 387 10.17 -8.85 14.10
CA VAL A 387 9.33 -10.04 14.15
C VAL A 387 8.24 -9.99 13.09
N LEU A 388 8.06 -11.11 12.39
CA LEU A 388 6.86 -11.43 11.61
C LEU A 388 6.04 -12.50 12.35
N LYS A 389 4.74 -12.26 12.52
CA LYS A 389 3.79 -13.20 13.12
C LYS A 389 2.70 -13.59 12.12
N CYS A 390 2.25 -14.82 12.22
CA CYS A 390 1.05 -15.30 11.54
C CYS A 390 -0.02 -15.64 12.58
N LEU A 391 -1.18 -14.98 12.47
CA LEU A 391 -2.30 -15.12 13.39
C LEU A 391 -3.48 -15.81 12.68
N GLN A 392 -4.12 -16.77 13.33
CA GLN A 392 -5.37 -17.36 12.85
C GLN A 392 -6.54 -16.43 13.17
N VAL A 393 -7.06 -15.75 12.16
CA VAL A 393 -8.15 -14.76 12.32
C VAL A 393 -9.48 -15.19 11.70
N GLY A 394 -9.47 -16.19 10.83
CA GLY A 394 -10.63 -16.59 10.02
C GLY A 394 -10.52 -17.94 9.35
N LYS A 395 -11.24 -18.10 8.24
CA LYS A 395 -11.14 -19.23 7.32
C LYS A 395 -10.98 -18.73 5.89
#